data_AF-A0A382H140-F1
#
_entry.id   AF-A0A382H140-F1
#
_cell.length_a   1.000
_cell.length_b   1.000
_cell.length_c   1.000
_cell.angle_alpha   90.00
_cell.angle_beta   90.00
_cell.angle_gamma   90.00
#
_symmetry.space_group_name_H-M   'P 1'
#
loop_
_entity.id
_entity.type
_entity.pdbx_description
1 polymer ?
#
loop_
_entity_poly.entity_id
_entity_poly.type
_entity_poly.pdbx_seq_one_letter_code
_entity_poly.pdbx_strand_id
1 'polypeptide(L)'
;MFNILGHRNFAPLPLKNARVIDLFAGTGALGLEALSRGATHLTAVESDSAALACLRQNVRALDFHSKVRVIQGDATRLPPAPEPCAYAFLDPPYRGGKAEPALESLAHNN
;
A
#
# COMPACT_ATOMS: atom_id res chain seq x y z
N MET A 1 20.03 7.90 -2.61
CA MET A 1 19.34 6.74 -3.19
C MET A 1 19.18 5.71 -2.08
N PHE A 2 18.10 5.79 -1.30
CA PHE A 2 17.89 4.93 -0.13
C PHE A 2 17.26 3.61 -0.59
N ASN A 3 18.07 2.56 -0.65
CA ASN A 3 17.64 1.21 -0.95
C ASN A 3 17.17 0.53 0.36
N ILE A 4 15.88 0.64 0.69
CA ILE A 4 15.24 -0.04 1.85
C ILE A 4 14.66 -1.41 1.43
N LEU A 5 15.32 -2.16 0.54
CA LEU A 5 14.74 -3.39 -0.02
C LEU A 5 15.60 -4.64 0.18
N GLY A 6 16.64 -4.56 1.01
CA GLY A 6 17.48 -5.72 1.33
C GLY A 6 16.98 -6.61 2.47
N HIS A 7 15.99 -6.18 3.28
CA HIS A 7 15.75 -6.80 4.59
C HIS A 7 14.35 -7.32 4.88
N ARG A 8 13.41 -7.25 3.93
CA ARG A 8 12.12 -7.93 4.07
C ARG A 8 11.98 -8.85 2.88
N ASN A 9 12.01 -10.14 3.16
CA ASN A 9 12.14 -11.24 2.23
C ASN A 9 10.93 -11.34 1.28
N PHE A 10 10.71 -10.33 0.44
CA PHE A 10 9.89 -10.46 -0.75
C PHE A 10 10.73 -11.29 -1.71
N ALA A 11 10.45 -12.59 -1.78
CA ALA A 11 10.77 -13.39 -2.96
C ALA A 11 10.36 -12.57 -4.22
N PRO A 12 10.93 -12.80 -5.41
CA PRO A 12 10.58 -12.01 -6.59
C PRO A 12 9.10 -12.23 -6.94
N LEU A 13 8.22 -11.42 -6.33
CA LEU A 13 6.80 -11.42 -6.60
C LEU A 13 6.64 -10.94 -8.04
N PRO A 14 5.90 -11.66 -8.89
CA PRO A 14 5.59 -11.18 -10.23
C PRO A 14 4.59 -10.03 -10.12
N LEU A 15 5.11 -8.82 -9.86
CA LEU A 15 4.34 -7.59 -9.74
C LEU A 15 3.92 -7.01 -11.09
N LYS A 16 4.48 -7.52 -12.18
CA LYS A 16 4.14 -7.07 -13.54
C LYS A 16 2.64 -7.22 -13.78
N ASN A 17 1.99 -6.12 -14.15
CA ASN A 17 0.55 -6.02 -14.40
C ASN A 17 -0.36 -6.25 -13.17
N ALA A 18 0.22 -6.28 -11.96
CA ALA A 18 -0.55 -6.53 -10.74
C ALA A 18 -1.12 -5.24 -10.16
N ARG A 19 -2.33 -5.34 -9.61
CA ARG A 19 -2.91 -4.34 -8.70
C ARG A 19 -2.51 -4.69 -7.28
N VAL A 20 -2.02 -3.72 -6.54
CA VAL A 20 -1.53 -3.92 -5.17
C VAL A 20 -2.25 -3.00 -4.19
N ILE A 21 -2.40 -3.46 -2.95
CA ILE A 21 -2.88 -2.64 -1.83
C ILE A 21 -1.82 -2.60 -0.73
N ASP A 22 -1.62 -1.43 -0.14
CA ASP A 22 -0.79 -1.24 1.04
C ASP A 22 -1.69 -0.74 2.17
N LEU A 23 -1.92 -1.60 3.18
CA LEU A 23 -2.87 -1.34 4.26
C LEU A 23 -2.31 -0.40 5.34
N PHE A 24 -0.99 -0.22 5.38
CA PHE A 24 -0.31 0.64 6.34
C PHE A 24 0.77 1.41 5.59
N ALA A 25 0.32 2.21 4.61
CA ALA A 25 1.18 2.73 3.57
C ALA A 25 2.28 3.67 4.07
N GLY A 26 2.07 4.35 5.20
CA GLY A 26 3.01 5.33 5.72
C GLY A 26 3.35 6.38 4.67
N THR A 27 4.65 6.51 4.37
CA THR A 27 5.17 7.41 3.31
C THR A 27 5.10 6.81 1.91
N GLY A 28 4.62 5.58 1.76
CA GLY A 28 4.44 4.87 0.49
C GLY A 28 5.63 4.05 0.03
N ALA A 29 6.65 3.82 0.87
CA ALA A 29 7.89 3.18 0.44
C ALA A 29 7.69 1.83 -0.27
N LEU A 30 6.84 0.95 0.29
CA LEU A 30 6.59 -0.38 -0.28
C LEU A 30 5.66 -0.31 -1.51
N GLY A 31 4.51 0.34 -1.38
CA GLY A 31 3.56 0.47 -2.48
C GLY A 31 4.13 1.18 -3.71
N LEU A 32 4.90 2.25 -3.55
CA LEU A 32 5.48 2.99 -4.67
C LEU A 32 6.62 2.21 -5.33
N GLU A 33 7.39 1.44 -4.55
CA GLU A 33 8.36 0.51 -5.12
C GLU A 33 7.67 -0.56 -5.98
N ALA A 34 6.51 -1.07 -5.56
CA ALA A 34 5.76 -2.03 -6.34
C ALA A 34 5.37 -1.47 -7.72
N LEU A 35 4.99 -0.19 -7.80
CA LEU A 35 4.76 0.51 -9.07
C LEU A 35 6.03 0.60 -9.92
N SER A 36 7.17 0.94 -9.32
CA SER A 36 8.47 0.95 -10.00
C SER A 36 8.87 -0.43 -10.56
N ARG A 37 8.36 -1.51 -9.96
CA ARG A 37 8.59 -2.90 -10.38
C ARG A 37 7.54 -3.46 -11.35
N GLY A 38 6.62 -2.63 -11.82
CA GLY A 38 5.66 -2.98 -12.88
C GLY A 38 4.24 -3.28 -12.41
N ALA A 39 3.90 -3.00 -11.15
CA ALA A 39 2.50 -2.95 -10.74
C ALA A 39 1.75 -1.86 -11.53
N THR A 40 0.49 -2.12 -11.86
CA THR A 40 -0.36 -1.22 -12.65
C THR A 40 -1.11 -0.22 -11.80
N HIS A 41 -1.40 -0.59 -10.55
CA HIS A 41 -2.16 0.24 -9.63
C HIS A 41 -1.75 -0.03 -8.18
N LEU A 42 -1.73 1.03 -7.37
CA LEU A 42 -1.56 0.99 -5.93
C LEU A 42 -2.77 1.62 -5.24
N THR A 43 -3.42 0.87 -4.35
CA THR A 43 -4.27 1.47 -3.32
C THR A 43 -3.47 1.61 -2.03
N ALA A 44 -3.27 2.82 -1.55
CA ALA A 44 -2.51 3.11 -0.34
C ALA A 44 -3.45 3.60 0.76
N VAL A 45 -3.49 2.88 1.88
CA VAL A 45 -4.32 3.17 3.05
C VAL A 45 -3.43 3.70 4.16
N GLU A 46 -3.76 4.89 4.68
CA GLU A 46 -3.02 5.49 5.80
C GLU A 46 -3.96 6.37 6.62
N SER A 47 -3.78 6.39 7.94
CA SER A 47 -4.56 7.16 8.90
C SER A 47 -3.81 8.39 9.43
N ASP A 48 -2.48 8.34 9.50
CA ASP A 48 -1.64 9.42 9.97
C ASP A 48 -1.51 10.54 8.93
N SER A 49 -1.84 11.76 9.34
CA SER A 49 -1.90 12.91 8.45
C SER A 49 -0.52 13.36 7.95
N ALA A 50 0.53 13.20 8.76
CA ALA A 50 1.90 13.56 8.37
C ALA A 50 2.45 12.56 7.35
N ALA A 51 2.21 11.26 7.57
CA ALA A 51 2.54 10.19 6.62
C ALA A 51 1.79 10.37 5.30
N LEU A 52 0.49 10.67 5.34
CA LEU A 52 -0.31 10.97 4.14
C LEU A 52 0.23 12.16 3.34
N ALA A 53 0.68 13.23 4.01
CA ALA A 53 1.27 14.37 3.34
C ALA A 53 2.54 13.96 2.58
N CYS A 54 3.41 13.16 3.22
CA CYS A 54 4.62 12.63 2.62
C CYS A 54 4.30 11.68 1.45
N LEU A 55 3.37 10.73 1.64
CA LEU A 55 2.91 9.83 0.59
C LEU A 55 2.43 10.61 -0.64
N ARG A 56 1.55 11.59 -0.45
CA ARG A 56 1.05 12.42 -1.55
C ARG A 56 2.17 13.18 -2.24
N GLN A 57 3.17 13.68 -1.51
CA GLN A 57 4.35 14.33 -2.11
C GLN A 57 5.16 13.34 -2.97
N ASN A 58 5.41 12.14 -2.45
CA ASN A 58 6.16 11.10 -3.16
C ASN A 58 5.44 10.65 -4.43
N VAL A 59 4.11 10.49 -4.38
CA VAL A 59 3.28 10.19 -5.54
C VAL A 59 3.45 11.24 -6.66
N ARG A 60 3.55 12.53 -6.31
CA ARG A 60 3.78 13.58 -7.32
C ARG A 60 5.20 13.56 -7.85
N ALA A 61 6.17 13.42 -6.95
CA ALA A 61 7.59 13.42 -7.32
C ALA A 61 7.93 12.28 -8.29
N LEU A 62 7.19 11.16 -8.21
CA LEU A 62 7.35 9.99 -9.08
C LEU A 62 6.36 9.93 -10.26
N ASP A 63 5.52 10.95 -10.43
CA ASP A 63 4.47 11.01 -11.46
C ASP A 63 3.53 9.79 -11.48
N PHE A 64 3.16 9.30 -10.29
CA PHE A 64 2.27 8.15 -10.11
C PHE A 64 0.82 8.52 -9.81
N HIS A 65 0.43 9.76 -10.02
CA HIS A 65 -0.90 10.28 -9.72
C HIS A 65 -2.06 9.46 -10.30
N SER A 66 -1.93 8.98 -11.53
CA SER A 66 -2.95 8.17 -12.22
C SER A 66 -2.95 6.71 -11.79
N LYS A 67 -1.90 6.25 -11.10
CA LYS A 67 -1.70 4.85 -10.69
C LYS A 67 -1.94 4.63 -9.20
N VAL A 68 -2.10 5.69 -8.41
CA VAL A 68 -2.22 5.62 -6.95
C VAL A 68 -3.57 6.15 -6.49
N ARG A 69 -4.34 5.31 -5.80
CA ARG A 69 -5.49 5.72 -5.01
C ARG A 69 -5.10 5.81 -3.54
N VAL A 70 -5.24 6.99 -2.93
CA VAL A 70 -4.99 7.18 -1.50
C VAL A 70 -6.31 7.13 -0.74
N ILE A 71 -6.41 6.24 0.25
CA ILE A 71 -7.52 6.15 1.19
C ILE A 71 -7.00 6.66 2.53
N GLN A 72 -7.51 7.81 2.96
CA GLN A 72 -7.26 8.31 4.30
C GLN A 72 -8.24 7.63 5.27
N GLY A 73 -7.77 6.71 6.09
CA GLY A 73 -8.64 5.94 6.97
C GLY A 73 -7.98 4.76 7.66
N ASP A 74 -8.77 4.02 8.44
CA ASP A 74 -8.33 2.83 9.15
C ASP A 74 -8.47 1.58 8.24
N ALA A 75 -7.39 0.81 8.12
CA ALA A 75 -7.34 -0.40 7.31
C ALA A 75 -8.27 -1.53 7.79
N THR A 76 -8.80 -1.43 9.01
CA THR A 76 -9.81 -2.35 9.53
C THR A 76 -11.24 -2.03 9.04
N ARG A 77 -11.40 -0.95 8.25
CA ARG A 77 -12.69 -0.48 7.71
C ARG A 77 -12.53 -0.03 6.26
N LEU A 78 -12.00 -0.93 5.42
CA LEU A 78 -11.81 -0.64 4.01
C LEU A 78 -13.17 -0.49 3.29
N PRO A 79 -13.31 0.50 2.40
CA PRO A 79 -14.42 0.50 1.47
C PRO A 79 -14.24 -0.63 0.44
N PRO A 80 -15.33 -1.06 -0.24
CA PRO A 80 -15.24 -1.98 -1.36
C PRO A 80 -14.20 -1.51 -2.38
N ALA A 81 -13.35 -2.44 -2.81
CA ALA A 81 -12.39 -2.24 -3.87
C ALA A 81 -13.15 -2.16 -5.20
N PRO A 82 -12.84 -1.17 -6.05
CA PRO A 82 -13.42 -1.09 -7.39
C PRO A 82 -13.04 -2.30 -8.26
N GLU A 83 -11.87 -2.87 -8.02
CA GLU A 83 -11.32 -4.04 -8.70
C GLU A 83 -10.42 -4.80 -7.72
N PRO A 84 -10.37 -6.14 -7.80
CA PRO A 84 -9.53 -6.95 -6.92
C PRO A 84 -8.05 -6.63 -7.03
N CYS A 85 -7.36 -6.63 -5.88
CA CYS A 85 -5.90 -6.63 -5.82
C CYS A 85 -5.34 -8.06 -5.80
N ALA A 86 -4.16 -8.22 -6.40
CA ALA A 86 -3.44 -9.48 -6.44
C ALA A 86 -2.46 -9.64 -5.26
N TYR A 87 -1.96 -8.52 -4.72
CA TYR A 87 -1.04 -8.51 -3.59
C TYR A 87 -1.44 -7.45 -2.57
N ALA A 88 -1.30 -7.80 -1.30
CA ALA A 88 -1.49 -6.90 -0.18
C ALA A 88 -0.22 -6.81 0.66
N PHE A 89 0.19 -5.59 0.98
CA PHE A 89 1.23 -5.31 1.95
C PHE A 89 0.59 -4.98 3.30
N LEU A 90 1.04 -5.71 4.33
CA LEU A 90 0.62 -5.52 5.70
C LEU A 90 1.85 -5.28 6.56
N ASP A 91 2.10 -4.00 6.88
CA ASP A 91 3.12 -3.61 7.86
C ASP A 91 2.50 -2.80 9.02
N PRO A 92 1.64 -3.42 9.84
CA PRO A 92 1.02 -2.72 10.94
C PRO A 92 2.06 -2.28 11.97
N PRO A 93 1.86 -1.14 12.65
CA PRO A 93 2.70 -0.77 13.78
C PRO A 93 2.65 -1.86 14.86
N TYR A 94 3.82 -2.27 15.33
CA TYR A 94 3.94 -3.28 16.40
C TYR A 94 3.12 -2.84 17.62
N ARG A 95 2.32 -3.77 18.16
CA ARG A 95 1.43 -3.66 19.35
C ARG A 95 -0.03 -3.20 19.12
N GLY A 96 -0.45 -2.93 17.88
CA GLY A 96 -1.80 -2.38 17.63
C GLY A 96 -2.96 -3.38 17.51
N GLY A 97 -2.71 -4.69 17.38
CA GLY A 97 -3.76 -5.69 17.13
C GLY A 97 -4.54 -5.48 15.81
N LYS A 98 -4.08 -4.59 14.93
CA LYS A 98 -4.78 -4.18 13.71
C LYS A 98 -4.56 -5.12 12.51
N ALA A 99 -3.62 -6.06 12.62
CA ALA A 99 -3.26 -6.95 11.51
C ALA A 99 -4.44 -7.85 11.10
N GLU A 100 -5.02 -8.59 12.07
CA GLU A 100 -6.12 -9.52 11.82
C GLU A 100 -7.38 -8.79 11.32
N PRO A 101 -7.88 -7.71 11.97
CA PRO A 101 -9.08 -7.04 11.49
C PRO A 101 -8.87 -6.33 10.13
N ALA A 102 -7.66 -5.89 9.82
CA ALA A 102 -7.35 -5.33 8.51
C ALA A 102 -7.36 -6.40 7.41
N LEU A 103 -6.84 -7.59 7.71
CA LEU A 103 -6.90 -8.73 6.80
C LEU A 103 -8.34 -9.21 6.58
N GLU A 104 -9.15 -9.28 7.64
CA GLU A 104 -10.58 -9.58 7.54
C GLU A 104 -11.30 -8.53 6.69
N SER A 105 -11.06 -7.23 6.96
CA SER A 105 -11.65 -6.16 6.17
C SER A 105 -11.26 -6.26 4.70
N LEU A 106 -10.00 -6.62 4.40
CA LEU A 106 -9.55 -6.83 3.03
C LEU A 106 -10.26 -8.01 2.37
N ALA A 107 -10.33 -9.16 3.06
CA ALA A 107 -10.97 -10.36 2.52
C ALA A 107 -12.45 -10.15 2.13
N HIS A 108 -13.16 -9.28 2.86
CA HIS A 108 -14.57 -8.95 2.58
C HIS A 108 -14.76 -7.85 1.52
N ASN A 109 -13.77 -7.00 1.30
CA ASN A 109 -13.91 -5.79 0.47
C ASN A 109 -12.98 -5.76 -0.75
N ASN A 110 -12.27 -6.85 -1.05
CA ASN A 110 -11.40 -6.95 -2.23
C ASN A 110 -12.16 -7.36 -3.49
#